data_AF-A0A2E8EBU2-F1
#
_entry.id   AF-A0A2E8EBU2-F1
#
_cell.length_a   1.000
_cell.length_b   1.000
_cell.length_c   1.000
_cell.angle_alpha   90.00
_cell.angle_beta   90.00
_cell.angle_gamma   90.00
#
_symmetry.space_group_name_H-M   'P 1'
#
loop_
_entity.id
_entity.type
_entity.pdbx_description
1 polymer ?
#
loop_
_entity_poly.entity_id
_entity_poly.type
_entity_poly.pdbx_seq_one_letter_code
_entity_poly.pdbx_strand_id
1 'polypeptide(L)'
;MFRGRPLASARDHTILRVKKVGRCQWKKEARYHRQARVDNAFFRYKSIIGDRLRARHPMAQDTEAAIACNILNRMTELGRPASSAIGP
;
A
#
# COMPACT_ATOMS: atom_id res chain seq x y z
N MET A 1 -28.23 -32.85 -8.46
CA MET A 1 -28.43 -31.41 -8.22
C MET A 1 -27.32 -30.92 -7.28
N PHE A 2 -26.21 -30.43 -7.83
CA PHE A 2 -25.07 -29.98 -7.01
C PHE A 2 -25.45 -28.68 -6.30
N ARG A 3 -25.75 -28.76 -5.00
CA ARG A 3 -25.82 -27.58 -4.13
C ARG A 3 -24.40 -27.03 -4.03
N GLY A 4 -24.13 -25.95 -4.77
CA GLY A 4 -22.85 -25.25 -4.72
C GLY A 4 -22.49 -24.94 -3.28
N ARG A 5 -21.25 -25.25 -2.87
CA ARG A 5 -20.70 -24.86 -1.57
C ARG A 5 -21.03 -23.38 -1.34
N PRO A 6 -21.39 -22.94 -0.11
CA PRO A 6 -21.62 -21.53 0.14
C PRO A 6 -20.35 -20.79 -0.29
N LEU A 7 -20.48 -19.96 -1.33
CA LEU A 7 -19.43 -19.04 -1.73
C LEU A 7 -19.03 -18.29 -0.46
N ALA A 8 -17.74 -18.30 -0.13
CA ALA A 8 -17.23 -17.82 1.15
C ALA A 8 -17.95 -16.52 1.55
N SER A 9 -18.68 -16.51 2.67
CA SER A 9 -19.59 -15.42 3.08
C SER A 9 -18.97 -14.02 2.94
N ALA A 10 -17.66 -13.89 3.23
CA ALA A 10 -16.91 -12.64 3.05
C ALA A 10 -16.86 -12.15 1.58
N ARG A 11 -16.76 -13.05 0.60
CA ARG A 11 -16.80 -12.73 -0.83
C ARG A 11 -18.17 -12.20 -1.22
N ASP A 12 -19.24 -12.84 -0.77
CA ASP A 12 -20.60 -12.43 -1.12
C ASP A 12 -20.94 -11.07 -0.48
N HIS A 13 -20.55 -10.84 0.78
CA HIS A 13 -20.64 -9.52 1.41
C HIS A 13 -19.89 -8.44 0.64
N THR A 14 -18.69 -8.76 0.14
CA THR A 14 -17.89 -7.83 -0.67
C THR A 14 -18.59 -7.52 -2.00
N ILE A 15 -19.13 -8.53 -2.68
CA ILE A 15 -19.86 -8.35 -3.95
C ILE A 15 -21.10 -7.47 -3.73
N LEU A 16 -21.88 -7.76 -2.70
CA LEU A 16 -23.06 -6.97 -2.33
C LEU A 16 -22.68 -5.52 -1.98
N ARG A 17 -21.58 -5.31 -1.23
CA ARG A 17 -21.11 -3.97 -0.89
C ARG A 17 -20.66 -3.21 -2.14
N VAL A 18 -19.87 -3.83 -3.02
CA VAL A 18 -19.43 -3.23 -4.30
C VAL A 18 -20.63 -2.86 -5.17
N LYS A 19 -21.66 -3.70 -5.25
CA LYS A 19 -22.91 -3.38 -5.97
C LYS A 19 -23.63 -2.16 -5.37
N LYS A 20 -23.62 -2.01 -4.04
CA LYS A 20 -24.31 -0.92 -3.35
C LYS A 20 -23.60 0.43 -3.44
N VAL A 21 -22.27 0.46 -3.28
CA VAL A 21 -21.50 1.73 -3.18
C VAL A 21 -20.62 2.03 -4.39
N GLY A 22 -20.53 1.09 -5.33
CA GLY A 22 -19.60 1.15 -6.46
C GLY A 22 -18.17 0.77 -6.07
N ARG A 23 -17.39 0.32 -7.07
CA ARG A 23 -16.04 -0.22 -6.86
C ARG A 23 -15.06 0.81 -6.30
N CYS A 24 -15.11 2.05 -6.77
CA CYS A 24 -14.20 3.11 -6.33
C CYS A 24 -14.39 3.45 -4.85
N GLN A 25 -15.63 3.62 -4.41
CA GLN A 25 -15.95 3.91 -3.02
C GLN A 25 -15.63 2.72 -2.11
N TRP A 26 -15.98 1.50 -2.54
CA TRP A 26 -15.64 0.29 -1.80
C TRP A 26 -14.12 0.14 -1.58
N LYS A 27 -13.29 0.40 -2.61
CA LYS A 27 -11.83 0.36 -2.47
C LYS A 27 -11.31 1.35 -1.42
N LYS A 28 -11.94 2.52 -1.29
CA LYS A 28 -11.62 3.51 -0.25
C LYS A 28 -12.04 3.01 1.14
N GLU A 29 -13.28 2.52 1.29
CA GLU A 29 -13.82 1.98 2.54
C GLU A 29 -12.98 0.80 3.06
N ALA A 30 -12.67 -0.15 2.18
CA ALA A 30 -11.89 -1.34 2.51
C ALA A 30 -10.39 -1.06 2.70
N ARG A 31 -9.94 0.21 2.56
CA ARG A 31 -8.52 0.60 2.54
C ARG A 31 -7.68 -0.30 1.64
N TYR A 32 -8.23 -0.70 0.51
CA TYR A 32 -7.71 -1.77 -0.35
C TYR A 32 -6.24 -1.54 -0.76
N HIS A 33 -5.87 -0.28 -0.98
CA HIS A 33 -4.53 0.11 -1.41
C HIS A 33 -3.51 0.26 -0.28
N ARG A 34 -3.87 -0.01 0.99
CA ARG A 34 -2.97 0.17 2.12
C ARG A 34 -1.76 -0.76 2.04
N GLN A 35 -1.99 -2.04 1.77
CA GLN A 35 -0.91 -3.03 1.63
C GLN A 35 0.02 -2.67 0.48
N ALA A 36 -0.55 -2.41 -0.70
CA ALA A 36 0.23 -2.05 -1.88
C ALA A 36 1.11 -0.80 -1.69
N ARG A 37 0.67 0.18 -0.87
CA ARG A 37 1.49 1.35 -0.53
C ARG A 37 2.67 0.99 0.36
N VAL A 38 2.46 0.12 1.35
CA VAL A 38 3.53 -0.37 2.24
C VAL A 38 4.53 -1.20 1.44
N ASP A 39 4.05 -2.14 0.62
CA ASP A 39 4.90 -2.98 -0.22
C ASP A 39 5.76 -2.13 -1.17
N ASN A 40 5.18 -1.10 -1.78
CA ASN A 40 5.91 -0.18 -2.65
C ASN A 40 6.97 0.62 -1.86
N ALA A 41 6.64 1.10 -0.64
CA ALA A 41 7.61 1.79 0.21
C ALA A 41 8.81 0.89 0.56
N PHE A 42 8.57 -0.37 0.94
CA PHE A 42 9.65 -1.32 1.21
C PHE A 42 10.42 -1.74 -0.05
N PHE A 43 9.75 -1.87 -1.19
CA PHE A 43 10.41 -2.11 -2.46
C PHE A 43 11.41 -0.97 -2.77
N ARG A 44 10.97 0.29 -2.67
CA ARG A 44 11.82 1.47 -2.87
C ARG A 44 12.97 1.51 -1.87
N TYR A 45 12.71 1.19 -0.61
CA TYR A 45 13.74 1.09 0.42
C TYR A 45 14.85 0.12 0.00
N LYS A 46 14.47 -1.11 -0.35
CA LYS A 46 15.43 -2.15 -0.73
C LYS A 46 16.18 -1.83 -2.02
N SER A 47 15.51 -1.21 -2.99
CA SER A 47 16.12 -0.86 -4.28
C SER A 47 17.06 0.33 -4.22
N ILE A 48 16.79 1.33 -3.38
CA ILE A 48 17.55 2.60 -3.35
C ILE A 48 18.58 2.62 -2.23
N ILE A 49 18.19 2.20 -1.02
CA ILE A 49 19.06 2.27 0.18
C ILE A 49 19.88 0.98 0.31
N GLY A 50 19.20 -0.16 0.16
CA GLY A 50 19.80 -1.49 0.28
C GLY A 50 18.88 -2.48 0.99
N ASP A 51 19.20 -3.76 0.86
CA ASP A 51 18.42 -4.87 1.40
C ASP A 51 18.65 -5.12 2.90
N ARG A 52 19.63 -4.44 3.51
CA ARG A 52 20.10 -4.66 4.88
C ARG A 52 20.38 -3.35 5.63
N LEU A 53 20.25 -3.41 6.95
CA LEU A 53 20.70 -2.35 7.87
C LEU A 53 22.19 -2.52 8.16
N ARG A 54 22.93 -1.42 8.14
CA ARG A 54 24.37 -1.42 8.38
C ARG A 54 24.71 -1.23 9.85
N ALA A 55 23.85 -0.54 10.59
CA ALA A 55 24.02 -0.35 12.02
C ALA A 55 23.95 -1.69 12.77
N ARG A 56 24.84 -1.87 13.75
CA ARG A 56 24.94 -3.10 14.55
C ARG A 56 24.09 -3.09 15.82
N HIS A 57 23.74 -1.90 16.31
CA HIS A 57 22.92 -1.73 17.51
C HIS A 57 21.47 -1.41 17.15
N PRO A 58 20.46 -1.99 17.85
CA PRO A 58 19.05 -1.77 17.55
C PRO A 58 18.64 -0.29 17.51
N MET A 59 19.08 0.53 18.47
CA MET A 59 18.78 1.97 18.48
C MET A 59 19.34 2.69 17.25
N ALA A 60 20.53 2.27 16.79
CA ALA A 60 21.14 2.82 15.60
C ALA A 60 20.47 2.31 14.31
N GLN A 61 19.94 1.09 14.32
CA GLN A 61 19.12 0.52 13.24
C GLN A 61 17.79 1.27 13.08
N ASP A 62 17.11 1.59 14.19
CA ASP A 62 15.90 2.40 14.17
C ASP A 62 16.17 3.79 13.60
N THR A 63 17.28 4.39 14.01
CA THR A 63 17.72 5.70 13.50
C THR A 63 18.07 5.64 12.01
N GLU A 64 18.80 4.60 11.57
CA GLU A 64 19.12 4.36 10.16
C GLU A 64 17.86 4.23 9.32
N ALA A 65 16.90 3.41 9.76
CA ALA A 65 15.64 3.23 9.07
C ALA A 65 14.81 4.53 8.99
N ALA A 66 14.75 5.29 10.08
CA ALA A 66 14.04 6.56 10.12
C ALA A 66 14.65 7.59 9.14
N ILE A 67 15.98 7.71 9.13
CA ILE A 67 16.69 8.59 8.18
C ILE A 67 16.44 8.15 6.74
N ALA A 68 16.57 6.85 6.46
CA ALA A 68 16.31 6.30 5.13
C ALA A 68 14.87 6.56 4.65
N CYS A 69 13.86 6.39 5.52
CA CYS A 69 12.48 6.74 5.21
C CYS A 69 12.31 8.23 4.91
N ASN A 70 12.96 9.12 5.68
CA ASN A 70 12.92 10.57 5.44
C ASN A 70 13.54 10.94 4.09
N ILE A 71 14.67 10.33 3.73
CA ILE A 71 15.31 10.51 2.42
C ILE A 71 14.35 10.08 1.31
N LEU A 72 13.73 8.89 1.42
CA LEU A 72 12.78 8.40 0.41
C LEU A 72 11.55 9.30 0.28
N ASN A 73 11.04 9.84 1.38
CA ASN A 73 9.94 10.80 1.36
C ASN A 73 10.35 12.10 0.65
N ARG A 74 11.55 12.61 0.93
CA ARG A 74 12.08 13.81 0.27
C ARG A 74 12.30 13.59 -1.23
N MET A 75 12.83 12.43 -1.62
CA MET A 75 12.95 12.07 -3.04
C MET A 75 11.58 12.00 -3.72
N THR A 76 10.54 11.49 -3.04
CA THR A 76 9.18 11.49 -3.57
C THR A 76 8.65 12.91 -3.75
N GLU A 77 8.84 13.77 -2.77
CA GLU A 77 8.39 15.17 -2.85
C GLU A 77 9.02 15.90 -4.03
N LEU A 78 10.32 15.71 -4.25
CA LEU A 78 11.07 16.35 -5.33
C LEU A 78 10.80 15.74 -6.72
N GLY A 79 10.61 14.42 -6.79
CA GLY A 79 10.49 13.68 -8.05
C GLY A 79 9.05 13.41 -8.50
N ARG A 80 8.05 13.71 -7.67
CA ARG A 80 6.65 13.42 -8.01
C ARG A 80 6.13 14.46 -9.01
N PRO A 81 5.69 14.04 -10.21
CA PRO A 81 5.05 14.96 -11.15
C PRO A 81 3.73 15.48 -10.56
N ALA A 82 3.44 16.75 -10.81
CA ALA A 82 2.14 17.33 -10.52
C ALA A 82 1.11 16.74 -11.49
N SER A 83 0.38 15.72 -11.04
CA SER A 83 -0.71 15.12 -11.81
C SER A 83 -2.04 15.73 -11.38
N SER A 84 -2.72 16.42 -12.29
CA SER A 84 -4.14 16.74 -12.14
C SER A 84 -4.98 15.60 -12.69
N ALA A 85 -6.09 15.28 -12.02
CA ALA A 85 -7.08 14.40 -12.63
C ALA A 85 -7.70 15.14 -13.81
N ILE A 86 -7.48 14.63 -15.02
CA ILE A 86 -8.21 15.05 -16.21
C ILE A 86 -9.45 14.14 -16.26
N GLY A 87 -10.61 14.70 -15.94
CA GLY A 87 -11.87 14.01 -16.09
C GLY A 87 -12.43 14.15 -17.52
N PRO A 88 -13.60 13.55 -17.82
CA PRO A 88 -14.67 14.39 -18.35
C PRO A 88 -15.04 15.49 -17.35
#